data_AF-A0A3M1I2H4-F1
#
_entry.id   AF-A0A3M1I2H4-F1
#
_cell.length_a   1.000
_cell.length_b   1.000
_cell.length_c   1.000
_cell.angle_alpha   90.00
_cell.angle_beta   90.00
_cell.angle_gamma   90.00
#
_symmetry.space_group_name_H-M   'P 1'
#
loop_
_entity.id
_entity.type
_entity.pdbx_description
1 polymer ?
#
loop_
_entity_poly.entity_id
_entity_poly.type
_entity_poly.pdbx_seq_one_letter_code
_entity_poly.pdbx_strand_id
1 'polypeptide(L)'
;MDKRLSAILWTLVVTLVIFLLLIYVGGNMMGIERLQTGENPVLRFVFVIVGLLIAFLVYYFTRENEAWEVGTREVVWMAIGAALYAVFSWLFNGTVFVVPSLSQVALRPAIAIPMFFGYAFGPVVGFFTGAVGNMFGDALTGFGLSPQWSIGNGLVGFIAGLALLFSDKKKSMDTVLWVSGVLSVLAVVIFFLNRNVPNMLFFDPANNIFGDATISLFAGISILVGFVLVLIVRFAFGQNVDVAAAVTWGMLGNILGIGFAAISDIWINGFSPAAAIVGEFLPAAGPNLIFAAILVPVLVAAYAAVQRQSGR
;
A
#
# COMPACT_ATOMS: atom_id res chain seq x y z
N MET A 1 -30.72 -7.79 -2.26
CA MET A 1 -29.25 -7.87 -2.33
C MET A 1 -28.74 -8.11 -0.91
N ASP A 2 -27.86 -9.08 -0.69
CA ASP A 2 -27.20 -9.28 0.61
C ASP A 2 -26.55 -7.95 1.06
N LYS A 3 -26.69 -7.58 2.34
CA LYS A 3 -26.14 -6.33 2.88
C LYS A 3 -24.61 -6.29 2.71
N ARG A 4 -23.92 -7.42 2.89
CA ARG A 4 -22.46 -7.52 2.73
C ARG A 4 -22.04 -7.35 1.27
N LEU A 5 -22.78 -7.97 0.35
CA LEU A 5 -22.57 -7.79 -1.09
C LEU A 5 -22.80 -6.34 -1.51
N SER A 6 -23.86 -5.72 -0.98
CA SER A 6 -24.17 -4.33 -1.28
C SER A 6 -23.05 -3.40 -0.79
N ALA A 7 -22.56 -3.62 0.42
CA ALA A 7 -21.50 -2.84 1.02
C ALA A 7 -20.21 -2.85 0.18
N ILE A 8 -19.68 -4.04 -0.14
CA ILE A 8 -18.45 -4.13 -0.93
C ILE A 8 -18.62 -3.51 -2.32
N LEU A 9 -19.74 -3.77 -3.00
CA LEU A 9 -19.99 -3.19 -4.32
C LEU A 9 -20.05 -1.67 -4.26
N TRP A 10 -20.74 -1.10 -3.28
CA TRP A 10 -20.79 0.34 -3.10
C TRP A 10 -19.42 0.93 -2.79
N THR A 11 -18.62 0.32 -1.92
CA THR A 11 -17.26 0.80 -1.65
C THR A 11 -16.42 0.82 -2.92
N LEU A 12 -16.41 -0.27 -3.69
CA LEU A 12 -15.62 -0.37 -4.93
C LEU A 12 -16.09 0.65 -5.98
N VAL A 13 -17.40 0.80 -6.16
CA VAL A 13 -17.99 1.78 -7.08
C VAL A 13 -17.67 3.21 -6.64
N VAL A 14 -17.82 3.54 -5.36
CA VAL A 14 -17.52 4.87 -4.83
C VAL A 14 -16.04 5.20 -5.00
N THR A 15 -15.12 4.26 -4.74
CA THR A 15 -13.68 4.45 -5.00
C THR A 15 -13.43 4.76 -6.47
N LEU A 16 -14.01 3.99 -7.39
CA LEU A 16 -13.88 4.24 -8.84
C LEU A 16 -14.44 5.61 -9.24
N VAL A 17 -15.62 5.97 -8.73
CA VAL A 17 -16.26 7.25 -9.02
C VAL A 17 -15.41 8.41 -8.51
N ILE A 18 -14.85 8.34 -7.30
CA ILE A 18 -13.95 9.37 -6.77
C ILE A 18 -12.74 9.55 -7.71
N PHE A 19 -12.15 8.45 -8.18
CA PHE A 19 -11.00 8.52 -9.07
C PHE A 19 -11.36 9.17 -10.41
N LEU A 20 -12.49 8.77 -11.00
CA LEU A 20 -13.00 9.36 -12.23
C LEU A 20 -13.32 10.86 -12.05
N LEU A 21 -13.94 11.25 -10.94
CA LEU A 21 -14.24 12.66 -10.66
C LEU A 21 -12.97 13.49 -10.51
N LEU A 22 -11.99 13.03 -9.75
CA LEU A 22 -10.74 13.77 -9.58
C LEU A 22 -9.98 13.90 -10.91
N ILE A 23 -9.82 12.80 -11.63
CA ILE A 23 -8.97 12.75 -12.81
C ILE A 23 -9.67 13.33 -14.04
N TYR A 24 -10.86 12.82 -14.36
CA TYR A 24 -11.54 13.19 -15.60
C TYR A 24 -12.21 14.56 -15.46
N VAL A 25 -12.95 14.80 -14.37
CA VAL A 25 -13.60 16.10 -14.17
C VAL A 25 -12.60 17.14 -13.69
N GLY A 26 -11.91 16.90 -12.58
CA GLY A 26 -10.94 17.85 -12.03
C GLY A 26 -9.72 18.05 -12.94
N GLY A 27 -9.05 16.97 -13.32
CA GLY A 27 -7.84 17.04 -14.15
C GLY A 27 -8.09 17.45 -15.59
N ASN A 28 -8.90 16.67 -16.32
CA ASN A 28 -9.03 16.82 -17.77
C ASN A 28 -10.04 17.90 -18.17
N MET A 29 -11.24 17.93 -17.57
CA MET A 29 -12.28 18.90 -17.94
C MET A 29 -12.02 20.29 -17.36
N MET A 30 -11.60 20.38 -16.09
CA MET A 30 -11.32 21.66 -15.43
C MET A 30 -9.86 22.14 -15.61
N GLY A 31 -9.00 21.35 -16.27
CA GLY A 31 -7.62 21.72 -16.59
C GLY A 31 -6.68 21.80 -15.39
N ILE A 32 -6.99 21.10 -14.29
CA ILE A 32 -6.14 21.11 -13.09
C ILE A 32 -5.00 20.10 -13.27
N GLU A 33 -3.82 20.57 -13.67
CA GLU A 33 -2.66 19.72 -14.02
C GLU A 33 -2.30 18.68 -12.96
N ARG A 34 -2.29 19.08 -11.67
CA ARG A 34 -1.98 18.15 -10.55
C ARG A 34 -2.94 16.97 -10.41
N LEU A 35 -4.12 17.03 -11.02
CA LEU A 35 -5.13 15.97 -10.99
C LEU A 35 -5.10 15.09 -12.25
N GLN A 36 -4.17 15.33 -13.18
CA GLN A 36 -4.07 14.54 -14.41
C GLN A 36 -3.21 13.30 -14.19
N THR A 37 -3.44 12.25 -14.98
CA THR A 37 -2.77 10.94 -14.83
C THR A 37 -1.54 10.74 -15.70
N GLY A 38 -1.04 11.79 -16.35
CA GLY A 38 0.07 11.69 -17.29
C GLY A 38 -0.20 10.69 -18.42
N GLU A 39 0.82 9.90 -18.78
CA GLU A 39 0.77 8.98 -19.91
C GLU A 39 -0.12 7.74 -19.66
N ASN A 40 -0.69 7.20 -20.75
CA ASN A 40 -1.49 5.97 -20.77
C ASN A 40 -2.66 5.91 -19.76
N PRO A 41 -3.55 6.93 -19.72
CA PRO A 41 -4.65 6.99 -18.75
C PRO A 41 -5.59 5.78 -18.81
N VAL A 42 -5.85 5.24 -20.01
CA VAL A 42 -6.71 4.07 -20.19
C VAL A 42 -6.13 2.84 -19.49
N LEU A 43 -4.84 2.54 -19.70
CA LEU A 43 -4.18 1.39 -19.07
C LEU A 43 -4.12 1.55 -17.55
N ARG A 44 -3.89 2.77 -17.05
CA ARG A 44 -3.96 3.06 -15.61
C ARG A 44 -5.32 2.67 -15.02
N PHE A 45 -6.41 3.01 -15.69
CA PHE A 45 -7.75 2.60 -15.28
C PHE A 45 -8.05 1.12 -15.50
N VAL A 46 -7.46 0.45 -16.49
CA VAL A 46 -7.53 -1.02 -16.60
C VAL A 46 -6.99 -1.66 -15.31
N PHE A 47 -5.83 -1.23 -14.83
CA PHE A 47 -5.29 -1.73 -13.57
C PHE A 47 -6.12 -1.32 -12.35
N VAL A 48 -6.77 -0.15 -12.35
CA VAL A 48 -7.77 0.16 -11.32
C VAL A 48 -8.86 -0.91 -11.28
N ILE A 49 -9.44 -1.25 -12.42
CA ILE A 49 -10.48 -2.29 -12.49
C ILE A 49 -9.93 -3.64 -12.04
N VAL A 50 -8.72 -4.03 -12.44
CA VAL A 50 -8.10 -5.29 -12.00
C VAL A 50 -7.96 -5.33 -10.47
N GLY A 51 -7.50 -4.26 -9.82
CA GLY A 51 -7.37 -4.24 -8.37
C GLY A 51 -8.73 -4.25 -7.64
N LEU A 52 -9.75 -3.58 -8.19
CA LEU A 52 -11.12 -3.67 -7.68
C LEU A 52 -11.67 -5.10 -7.82
N LEU A 53 -11.39 -5.78 -8.93
CA LEU A 53 -11.77 -7.17 -9.15
C LEU A 53 -11.06 -8.13 -8.19
N ILE A 54 -9.78 -7.91 -7.88
CA ILE A 54 -9.06 -8.69 -6.85
C ILE A 54 -9.78 -8.59 -5.51
N ALA A 55 -10.11 -7.37 -5.07
CA ALA A 55 -10.83 -7.16 -3.81
C ALA A 55 -12.21 -7.85 -3.82
N PHE A 56 -12.95 -7.74 -4.93
CA PHE A 56 -14.25 -8.38 -5.10
C PHE A 56 -14.15 -9.92 -5.09
N LEU A 57 -13.16 -10.50 -5.77
CA LEU A 57 -12.98 -11.95 -5.83
C LEU A 57 -12.66 -12.53 -4.45
N VAL A 58 -11.78 -11.87 -3.68
CA VAL A 58 -11.47 -12.28 -2.31
C VAL A 58 -12.74 -12.23 -1.44
N TYR A 59 -13.53 -11.15 -1.54
CA TYR A 59 -14.85 -11.11 -0.91
C TYR A 59 -15.72 -12.28 -1.36
N TYR A 60 -15.85 -12.52 -2.66
CA TYR A 60 -16.74 -13.55 -3.21
C TYR A 60 -16.46 -14.93 -2.62
N PHE A 61 -15.17 -15.31 -2.52
CA PHE A 61 -14.75 -16.60 -1.96
C PHE A 61 -14.82 -16.68 -0.42
N THR A 62 -15.03 -15.55 0.27
CA THR A 62 -15.02 -15.49 1.75
C THR A 62 -16.23 -14.76 2.33
N ARG A 63 -17.28 -14.55 1.52
CA ARG A 63 -18.45 -13.69 1.78
C ARG A 63 -19.24 -14.01 3.05
N GLU A 64 -19.11 -15.24 3.54
CA GLU A 64 -19.79 -15.72 4.75
C GLU A 64 -19.21 -15.11 6.04
N ASN A 65 -18.00 -14.56 5.99
CA ASN A 65 -17.34 -13.96 7.15
C ASN A 65 -17.92 -12.58 7.52
N GLU A 66 -18.02 -12.30 8.83
CA GLU A 66 -18.52 -11.03 9.39
C GLU A 66 -17.58 -9.83 9.14
N ALA A 67 -16.30 -10.06 8.82
CA ALA A 67 -15.35 -9.01 8.47
C ALA A 67 -15.76 -8.20 7.22
N TRP A 68 -16.75 -8.68 6.45
CA TRP A 68 -17.32 -7.99 5.28
C TRP A 68 -18.48 -7.06 5.63
N GLU A 69 -18.89 -6.97 6.89
CA GLU A 69 -19.93 -6.05 7.32
C GLU A 69 -19.43 -4.60 7.30
N VAL A 70 -20.21 -3.73 6.67
CA VAL A 70 -19.97 -2.30 6.64
C VAL A 70 -21.22 -1.60 7.13
N GLY A 71 -21.16 -1.07 8.35
CA GLY A 71 -22.15 -0.19 8.93
C GLY A 71 -21.69 1.26 8.95
N THR A 72 -22.43 2.10 9.68
CA THR A 72 -22.11 3.52 9.85
C THR A 72 -20.72 3.73 10.41
N ARG A 73 -20.30 2.88 11.35
CA ARG A 73 -18.98 2.98 11.99
C ARG A 73 -17.85 2.76 10.99
N GLU A 74 -17.96 1.74 10.14
CA GLU A 74 -16.97 1.42 9.12
C GLU A 74 -16.89 2.53 8.06
N VAL A 75 -18.02 3.16 7.70
CA VAL A 75 -18.04 4.34 6.83
C VAL A 75 -17.31 5.53 7.45
N VAL A 76 -17.50 5.78 8.75
CA VAL A 76 -16.77 6.83 9.46
C VAL A 76 -15.27 6.53 9.50
N TRP A 77 -14.87 5.28 9.77
CA TRP A 77 -13.46 4.90 9.74
C TRP A 77 -12.84 4.99 8.35
N MET A 78 -13.59 4.69 7.28
CA MET A 78 -13.15 4.92 5.90
C MET A 78 -12.83 6.40 5.65
N ALA A 79 -13.71 7.32 6.08
CA ALA A 79 -13.50 8.75 5.91
C ALA A 79 -12.31 9.27 6.74
N ILE A 80 -12.23 8.89 8.03
CA ILE A 80 -11.13 9.28 8.92
C ILE A 80 -9.80 8.72 8.41
N GLY A 81 -9.77 7.43 8.05
CA GLY A 81 -8.58 6.76 7.55
C GLY A 81 -8.09 7.42 6.26
N ALA A 82 -8.97 7.63 5.29
CA ALA A 82 -8.62 8.30 4.04
C ALA A 82 -8.10 9.74 4.28
N ALA A 83 -8.73 10.51 5.17
CA ALA A 83 -8.27 11.86 5.49
C ALA A 83 -6.89 11.88 6.17
N LEU A 84 -6.68 11.02 7.18
CA LEU A 84 -5.38 10.89 7.85
C LEU A 84 -4.31 10.47 6.84
N TYR A 85 -4.59 9.45 6.04
CA TYR A 85 -3.62 8.96 5.08
C TYR A 85 -3.31 9.99 3.99
N ALA A 86 -4.30 10.75 3.51
CA ALA A 86 -4.09 11.84 2.56
C ALA A 86 -3.19 12.94 3.14
N VAL A 87 -3.47 13.43 4.35
CA VAL A 87 -2.70 14.51 4.98
C VAL A 87 -1.26 14.08 5.26
N PHE A 88 -1.07 12.89 5.84
CA PHE A 88 0.28 12.40 6.12
C PHE A 88 1.04 12.00 4.85
N SER A 89 0.36 11.47 3.83
CA SER A 89 0.99 11.22 2.53
C SER A 89 1.42 12.52 1.87
N TRP A 90 0.57 13.56 1.89
CA TRP A 90 0.95 14.89 1.41
C TRP A 90 2.17 15.43 2.15
N LEU A 91 2.18 15.35 3.49
CA LEU A 91 3.30 15.80 4.30
C LEU A 91 4.60 15.06 3.93
N PHE A 92 4.60 13.73 3.94
CA PHE A 92 5.83 12.95 3.78
C PHE A 92 6.28 12.79 2.33
N ASN A 93 5.35 12.69 1.37
CA ASN A 93 5.68 12.64 -0.06
C ASN A 93 6.14 14.01 -0.58
N GLY A 94 5.58 15.10 -0.06
CA GLY A 94 5.87 16.46 -0.52
C GLY A 94 7.05 17.15 0.15
N THR A 95 7.46 16.76 1.37
CA THR A 95 8.37 17.61 2.18
C THR A 95 9.63 16.95 2.73
N VAL A 96 9.79 15.62 2.69
CA VAL A 96 10.76 14.98 3.60
C VAL A 96 11.89 14.21 2.92
N PHE A 97 11.70 13.13 2.14
CA PHE A 97 12.84 12.46 1.46
C PHE A 97 12.40 11.60 0.25
N VAL A 98 12.84 11.98 -0.96
CA VAL A 98 12.73 11.12 -2.15
C VAL A 98 13.75 9.98 -2.00
N VAL A 99 13.28 8.74 -2.11
CA VAL A 99 14.16 7.58 -2.11
C VAL A 99 14.78 7.48 -3.50
N PRO A 100 16.11 7.32 -3.62
CA PRO A 100 16.74 7.09 -4.91
C PRO A 100 16.12 5.86 -5.60
N SER A 101 15.36 6.07 -6.69
CA SER A 101 14.46 5.12 -7.35
C SER A 101 14.21 5.47 -8.83
N LEU A 102 13.59 4.58 -9.61
CA LEU A 102 13.28 4.79 -11.03
C LEU A 102 12.12 5.76 -11.27
N SER A 103 11.14 5.77 -10.38
CA SER A 103 9.98 6.65 -10.41
C SER A 103 9.79 7.29 -9.05
N GLN A 104 8.88 8.27 -8.92
CA GLN A 104 8.78 9.08 -7.69
C GLN A 104 8.31 8.26 -6.49
N VAL A 105 9.28 7.68 -5.77
CA VAL A 105 9.09 6.93 -4.54
C VAL A 105 9.63 7.73 -3.36
N ALA A 106 8.75 8.07 -2.43
CA ALA A 106 9.13 8.71 -1.16
C ALA A 106 9.21 7.71 -0.01
N LEU A 107 9.92 8.08 1.06
CA LEU A 107 9.77 7.43 2.35
C LEU A 107 8.36 7.70 2.87
N ARG A 108 7.59 6.63 3.12
CA ARG A 108 6.15 6.71 3.42
C ARG A 108 5.80 6.16 4.81
N PRO A 109 6.13 6.87 5.92
CA PRO A 109 5.67 6.50 7.26
C PRO A 109 4.13 6.34 7.33
N ALA A 110 3.42 7.13 6.53
CA ALA A 110 1.96 7.15 6.45
C ALA A 110 1.35 5.79 6.04
N ILE A 111 2.11 4.89 5.40
CA ILE A 111 1.62 3.57 4.97
C ILE A 111 1.11 2.70 6.13
N ALA A 112 1.57 2.97 7.36
CA ALA A 112 1.08 2.30 8.55
C ALA A 112 -0.42 2.56 8.81
N ILE A 113 -0.98 3.66 8.28
CA ILE A 113 -2.39 4.04 8.43
C ILE A 113 -3.31 3.03 7.73
N PRO A 114 -3.25 2.81 6.40
CA PRO A 114 -4.11 1.81 5.76
C PRO A 114 -3.89 0.40 6.31
N MET A 115 -2.67 0.02 6.70
CA MET A 115 -2.40 -1.27 7.35
C MET A 115 -3.17 -1.40 8.67
N PHE A 116 -3.04 -0.40 9.55
CA PHE A 116 -3.72 -0.38 10.84
C PHE A 116 -5.24 -0.33 10.67
N PHE A 117 -5.77 0.54 9.81
CA PHE A 117 -7.21 0.66 9.57
C PHE A 117 -7.79 -0.63 8.98
N GLY A 118 -7.07 -1.29 8.07
CA GLY A 118 -7.42 -2.61 7.57
C GLY A 118 -7.51 -3.64 8.69
N TYR A 119 -6.45 -3.75 9.49
CA TYR A 119 -6.41 -4.70 10.59
C TYR A 119 -7.48 -4.45 11.66
N ALA A 120 -7.69 -3.19 12.06
CA ALA A 120 -8.58 -2.83 13.17
C ALA A 120 -10.05 -2.77 12.78
N PHE A 121 -10.37 -2.37 11.55
CA PHE A 121 -11.74 -2.06 11.12
C PHE A 121 -12.21 -2.86 9.90
N GLY A 122 -11.35 -3.73 9.36
CA GLY A 122 -11.70 -4.68 8.33
C GLY A 122 -11.16 -4.35 6.93
N PRO A 123 -11.15 -5.36 6.04
CA PRO A 123 -10.53 -5.27 4.73
C PRO A 123 -11.12 -4.15 3.86
N VAL A 124 -12.43 -3.92 3.93
CA VAL A 124 -13.10 -2.86 3.17
C VAL A 124 -12.64 -1.47 3.62
N VAL A 125 -12.48 -1.27 4.93
CA VAL A 125 -12.00 -0.01 5.50
C VAL A 125 -10.55 0.24 5.13
N GLY A 126 -9.69 -0.78 5.23
CA GLY A 126 -8.29 -0.71 4.80
C GLY A 126 -8.16 -0.40 3.31
N PHE A 127 -8.97 -1.05 2.47
CA PHE A 127 -9.00 -0.79 1.03
C PHE A 127 -9.31 0.65 0.70
N PHE A 128 -10.43 1.17 1.21
CA PHE A 128 -10.85 2.53 0.94
C PHE A 128 -9.85 3.54 1.51
N THR A 129 -9.37 3.32 2.74
CA THR A 129 -8.36 4.16 3.39
C THR A 129 -7.12 4.30 2.51
N GLY A 130 -6.57 3.18 2.03
CA GLY A 130 -5.37 3.19 1.20
C GLY A 130 -5.61 3.79 -0.18
N ALA A 131 -6.68 3.39 -0.86
CA ALA A 131 -6.96 3.83 -2.23
C ALA A 131 -7.32 5.32 -2.30
N VAL A 132 -8.32 5.74 -1.52
CA VAL A 132 -8.81 7.12 -1.55
C VAL A 132 -7.84 8.05 -0.83
N GLY A 133 -7.25 7.61 0.28
CA GLY A 133 -6.26 8.42 1.00
C GLY A 133 -5.01 8.70 0.18
N ASN A 134 -4.44 7.70 -0.51
CA ASN A 134 -3.29 7.96 -1.39
C ASN A 134 -3.66 8.90 -2.53
N MET A 135 -4.82 8.69 -3.16
CA MET A 135 -5.29 9.52 -4.28
C MET A 135 -5.38 11.01 -3.90
N PHE A 136 -5.97 11.32 -2.75
CA PHE A 136 -6.02 12.70 -2.26
C PHE A 136 -4.65 13.20 -1.80
N GLY A 137 -3.81 12.36 -1.20
CA GLY A 137 -2.44 12.71 -0.87
C GLY A 137 -1.66 13.17 -2.10
N ASP A 138 -1.69 12.38 -3.18
CA ASP A 138 -1.02 12.69 -4.44
C ASP A 138 -1.58 13.98 -5.07
N ALA A 139 -2.92 14.14 -5.07
CA ALA A 139 -3.59 15.36 -5.52
C ALA A 139 -3.11 16.63 -4.79
N LEU A 140 -2.79 16.51 -3.50
CA LEU A 140 -2.27 17.62 -2.69
C LEU A 140 -0.78 17.87 -2.95
N THR A 141 0.02 16.85 -3.25
CA THR A 141 1.47 17.00 -3.51
C THR A 141 1.79 17.71 -4.81
N GLY A 142 0.97 17.50 -5.86
CA GLY A 142 1.14 18.21 -7.13
C GLY A 142 1.85 17.45 -8.24
N PHE A 143 2.25 16.20 -8.04
CA PHE A 143 3.03 15.42 -9.01
C PHE A 143 2.21 14.71 -10.10
N GLY A 144 0.89 14.93 -10.14
CA GLY A 144 -0.04 14.15 -10.95
C GLY A 144 -0.50 12.88 -10.25
N LEU A 145 -1.50 12.21 -10.82
CA LEU A 145 -2.19 11.09 -10.18
C LEU A 145 -1.81 9.75 -10.82
N SER A 146 -1.47 8.78 -9.99
CA SER A 146 -1.22 7.40 -10.42
C SER A 146 -2.29 6.47 -9.82
N PRO A 147 -3.48 6.36 -10.42
CA PRO A 147 -4.60 5.64 -9.82
C PRO A 147 -4.33 4.15 -9.61
N GLN A 148 -3.50 3.52 -10.44
CA GLN A 148 -3.06 2.14 -10.22
C GLN A 148 -2.20 1.99 -8.96
N TRP A 149 -1.37 2.99 -8.63
CA TRP A 149 -0.59 3.04 -7.39
C TRP A 149 -1.49 3.30 -6.19
N SER A 150 -2.48 4.18 -6.30
CA SER A 150 -3.49 4.36 -5.27
C SER A 150 -4.23 3.06 -4.99
N ILE A 151 -4.64 2.30 -6.01
CA ILE A 151 -5.23 0.97 -5.82
C ILE A 151 -4.25 -0.02 -5.19
N GLY A 152 -2.96 0.02 -5.54
CA GLY A 152 -1.91 -0.73 -4.84
C GLY A 152 -1.91 -0.45 -3.33
N ASN A 153 -1.94 0.83 -2.92
CA ASN A 153 -2.05 1.23 -1.51
C ASN A 153 -3.37 0.78 -0.87
N GLY A 154 -4.48 0.78 -1.62
CA GLY A 154 -5.73 0.15 -1.20
C GLY A 154 -5.56 -1.33 -0.90
N LEU A 155 -4.90 -2.07 -1.80
CA LEU A 155 -4.62 -3.49 -1.59
C LEU A 155 -3.72 -3.74 -0.36
N VAL A 156 -2.80 -2.82 -0.04
CA VAL A 156 -2.01 -2.88 1.21
C VAL A 156 -2.94 -2.94 2.43
N GLY A 157 -3.86 -1.99 2.56
CA GLY A 157 -4.80 -1.95 3.69
C GLY A 157 -5.81 -3.10 3.64
N PHE A 158 -6.30 -3.46 2.45
CA PHE A 158 -7.21 -4.57 2.25
C PHE A 158 -6.64 -5.88 2.78
N ILE A 159 -5.43 -6.23 2.35
CA ILE A 159 -4.75 -7.47 2.72
C ILE A 159 -4.41 -7.46 4.21
N ALA A 160 -4.01 -6.32 4.77
CA ALA A 160 -3.81 -6.19 6.22
C ALA A 160 -5.07 -6.57 7.02
N GLY A 161 -6.26 -6.20 6.51
CA GLY A 161 -7.54 -6.54 7.12
C GLY A 161 -8.01 -7.98 6.92
N LEU A 162 -7.43 -8.74 5.97
CA LEU A 162 -7.76 -10.16 5.79
C LEU A 162 -7.35 -11.01 7.00
N ALA A 163 -6.52 -10.48 7.89
CA ALA A 163 -6.23 -11.08 9.20
C ALA A 163 -7.51 -11.46 9.97
N LEU A 164 -8.59 -10.68 9.80
CA LEU A 164 -9.87 -10.90 10.49
C LEU A 164 -10.67 -12.08 9.93
N LEU A 165 -10.29 -12.62 8.76
CA LEU A 165 -10.93 -13.80 8.19
C LEU A 165 -10.53 -15.10 8.90
N PHE A 166 -9.44 -15.07 9.67
CA PHE A 166 -8.84 -16.25 10.27
C PHE A 166 -9.09 -16.28 11.79
N SER A 167 -9.79 -17.31 12.26
CA SER A 167 -9.98 -17.56 13.69
C SER A 167 -8.67 -17.95 14.38
N ASP A 168 -7.84 -18.78 13.72
CA ASP A 168 -6.48 -19.09 14.18
C ASP A 168 -5.48 -18.09 13.60
N LYS A 169 -5.28 -16.98 14.34
CA LYS A 169 -4.32 -15.94 13.97
C LYS A 169 -2.87 -16.46 13.95
N LYS A 170 -2.52 -17.47 14.76
CA LYS A 170 -1.13 -17.98 14.79
C LYS A 170 -0.80 -18.73 13.52
N LYS A 171 -1.65 -19.68 13.13
CA LYS A 171 -1.46 -20.43 11.87
C LYS A 171 -1.48 -19.53 10.64
N SER A 172 -2.35 -18.51 10.64
CA SER A 172 -2.41 -17.56 9.53
C SER A 172 -1.12 -16.76 9.40
N MET A 173 -0.58 -16.25 10.52
CA MET A 173 0.71 -15.56 10.54
C MET A 173 1.86 -16.43 10.02
N ASP A 174 1.91 -17.71 10.41
CA ASP A 174 2.97 -18.63 9.95
C ASP A 174 2.98 -18.77 8.42
N THR A 175 1.78 -18.93 7.84
CA THR A 175 1.61 -19.01 6.38
C THR A 175 2.04 -17.70 5.71
N VAL A 176 1.59 -16.57 6.25
CA VAL A 176 1.90 -15.23 5.73
C VAL A 176 3.39 -14.94 5.75
N LEU A 177 4.11 -15.38 6.78
CA LEU A 177 5.56 -15.23 6.86
C LEU A 177 6.31 -16.04 5.83
N TRP A 178 5.90 -17.30 5.61
CA TRP A 178 6.54 -18.14 4.58
C TRP A 178 6.40 -17.50 3.20
N VAL A 179 5.18 -17.07 2.86
CA VAL A 179 4.90 -16.39 1.59
C VAL A 179 5.72 -15.10 1.48
N SER A 180 5.66 -14.24 2.49
CA SER A 180 6.39 -12.96 2.49
C SER A 180 7.91 -13.15 2.44
N GLY A 181 8.43 -14.15 3.13
CA GLY A 181 9.86 -14.47 3.15
C GLY A 181 10.36 -14.93 1.78
N VAL A 182 9.63 -15.84 1.12
CA VAL A 182 9.93 -16.26 -0.26
C VAL A 182 9.91 -15.08 -1.22
N LEU A 183 8.89 -14.24 -1.16
CA LEU A 183 8.77 -13.06 -2.02
C LEU A 183 9.90 -12.04 -1.77
N SER A 184 10.29 -11.83 -0.50
CA SER A 184 11.36 -10.91 -0.14
C SER A 184 12.73 -11.41 -0.64
N VAL A 185 13.01 -12.71 -0.48
CA VAL A 185 14.23 -13.33 -1.02
C VAL A 185 14.24 -13.25 -2.54
N LEU A 186 13.13 -13.58 -3.21
CA LEU A 186 13.03 -13.51 -4.66
C LEU A 186 13.30 -12.10 -5.19
N ALA A 187 12.73 -11.07 -4.57
CA ALA A 187 12.95 -9.69 -4.97
C ALA A 187 14.43 -9.29 -4.85
N VAL A 188 15.12 -9.72 -3.78
CA VAL A 188 16.55 -9.46 -3.60
C VAL A 188 17.42 -10.26 -4.58
N VAL A 189 17.05 -11.49 -4.91
CA VAL A 189 17.73 -12.26 -5.98
C VAL A 189 17.62 -11.51 -7.30
N ILE A 190 16.42 -11.03 -7.67
CA ILE A 190 16.22 -10.24 -8.89
C ILE A 190 17.07 -8.98 -8.88
N PHE A 191 17.21 -8.31 -7.73
CA PHE A 191 18.11 -7.16 -7.57
C PHE A 191 19.58 -7.50 -7.84
N PHE A 192 20.11 -8.59 -7.28
CA PHE A 192 21.50 -8.98 -7.52
C PHE A 192 21.75 -9.42 -8.96
N LEU A 193 20.77 -10.02 -9.62
CA LEU A 193 20.84 -10.37 -11.05
C LEU A 193 20.74 -9.14 -11.97
N ASN A 194 20.23 -8.01 -11.49
CA ASN A 194 19.96 -6.81 -12.29
C ASN A 194 20.54 -5.53 -11.65
N ARG A 195 21.77 -5.60 -11.12
CA ARG A 195 22.43 -4.47 -10.43
C ARG A 195 22.63 -3.21 -11.28
N ASN A 196 22.54 -3.34 -12.60
CA ASN A 196 22.77 -2.25 -13.54
C ASN A 196 21.50 -1.42 -13.83
N VAL A 197 20.38 -1.72 -13.18
CA VAL A 197 19.16 -0.89 -13.31
C VAL A 197 19.47 0.52 -12.81
N PRO A 198 19.30 1.55 -13.67
CA PRO A 198 19.60 2.92 -13.30
C PRO A 198 18.59 3.46 -12.29
N ASN A 199 18.90 4.60 -11.73
CA ASN A 199 18.13 5.35 -10.77
C ASN A 199 17.87 6.72 -11.39
N MET A 200 16.80 6.78 -12.17
CA MET A 200 16.50 7.92 -13.04
C MET A 200 16.19 9.21 -12.25
N LEU A 201 15.91 9.11 -10.95
CA LEU A 201 15.64 10.26 -10.08
C LEU A 201 16.85 10.76 -9.30
N PHE A 202 18.02 10.15 -9.44
CA PHE A 202 19.22 10.59 -8.74
C PHE A 202 20.11 11.45 -9.66
N PHE A 203 20.30 12.71 -9.26
CA PHE A 203 21.12 13.68 -9.95
C PHE A 203 22.21 14.20 -9.01
N ASP A 204 23.46 14.11 -9.46
CA ASP A 204 24.62 14.69 -8.80
C ASP A 204 25.53 15.35 -9.85
N PRO A 205 25.23 16.60 -10.23
CA PRO A 205 25.98 17.31 -11.26
C PRO A 205 27.47 17.49 -10.93
N ALA A 206 27.84 17.52 -9.64
CA ALA A 206 29.24 17.67 -9.24
C ALA A 206 30.08 16.43 -9.61
N ASN A 207 29.44 15.26 -9.67
CA ASN A 207 30.06 13.99 -10.04
C ASN A 207 29.66 13.52 -11.45
N ASN A 208 29.03 14.38 -12.26
CA ASN A 208 28.51 14.09 -13.60
C ASN A 208 27.48 12.95 -13.65
N ILE A 209 26.63 12.83 -12.63
CA ILE A 209 25.55 11.82 -12.57
C ILE A 209 24.22 12.49 -12.90
N PHE A 210 23.52 11.95 -13.89
CA PHE A 210 22.25 12.48 -14.40
C PHE A 210 21.21 11.37 -14.61
N GLY A 211 20.81 10.71 -13.53
CA GLY A 211 19.83 9.63 -13.57
C GLY A 211 20.40 8.26 -13.99
N ASP A 212 21.73 8.16 -14.12
CA ASP A 212 22.46 6.98 -14.60
C ASP A 212 23.13 6.19 -13.47
N ALA A 213 23.09 6.67 -12.23
CA ALA A 213 23.53 5.91 -11.06
C ALA A 213 22.71 4.63 -10.91
N THR A 214 23.31 3.54 -10.46
CA THR A 214 22.56 2.31 -10.16
C THR A 214 21.78 2.42 -8.85
N ILE A 215 20.68 1.67 -8.72
CA ILE A 215 19.97 1.53 -7.44
C ILE A 215 20.95 1.10 -6.33
N SER A 216 20.91 1.76 -5.17
CA SER A 216 21.86 1.52 -4.08
C SER A 216 21.69 0.12 -3.47
N LEU A 217 22.75 -0.40 -2.85
CA LEU A 217 22.66 -1.66 -2.10
C LEU A 217 21.59 -1.58 -1.00
N PHE A 218 21.55 -0.45 -0.30
CA PHE A 218 20.58 -0.20 0.77
C PHE A 218 19.13 -0.31 0.27
N ALA A 219 18.81 0.36 -0.84
CA ALA A 219 17.47 0.29 -1.42
C ALA A 219 17.13 -1.14 -1.89
N GLY A 220 18.08 -1.82 -2.56
CA GLY A 220 17.86 -3.17 -3.07
C GLY A 220 17.65 -4.26 -2.02
N ILE A 221 18.29 -4.15 -0.85
CA ILE A 221 18.11 -5.14 0.23
C ILE A 221 17.11 -4.70 1.30
N SER A 222 16.55 -3.49 1.19
CA SER A 222 15.67 -2.90 2.21
C SER A 222 14.44 -3.76 2.53
N ILE A 223 13.94 -4.53 1.56
CA ILE A 223 12.83 -5.48 1.77
C ILE A 223 13.22 -6.62 2.72
N LEU A 224 14.45 -7.14 2.65
CA LEU A 224 14.93 -8.17 3.58
C LEU A 224 15.16 -7.57 4.97
N VAL A 225 15.68 -6.34 5.05
CA VAL A 225 15.81 -5.64 6.34
C VAL A 225 14.44 -5.48 6.98
N GLY A 226 13.45 -4.99 6.23
CA GLY A 226 12.07 -4.88 6.69
C GLY A 226 11.47 -6.22 7.11
N PHE A 227 11.67 -7.28 6.32
CA PHE A 227 11.21 -8.63 6.66
C PHE A 227 11.81 -9.13 7.98
N VAL A 228 13.12 -8.94 8.20
CA VAL A 228 13.79 -9.30 9.46
C VAL A 228 13.22 -8.51 10.64
N LEU A 229 12.95 -7.21 10.48
CA LEU A 229 12.31 -6.40 11.52
C LEU A 229 10.91 -6.91 11.86
N VAL A 230 10.11 -7.29 10.85
CA VAL A 230 8.79 -7.89 11.06
C VAL A 230 8.90 -9.24 11.81
N LEU A 231 9.90 -10.07 11.47
CA LEU A 231 10.16 -11.31 12.22
C LEU A 231 10.50 -11.01 13.69
N ILE A 232 11.38 -10.04 13.94
CA ILE A 232 11.71 -9.61 15.30
C ILE A 232 10.45 -9.18 16.05
N VAL A 233 9.60 -8.35 15.44
CA VAL A 233 8.34 -7.90 16.06
C VAL A 233 7.43 -9.08 16.36
N ARG A 234 7.24 -10.02 15.42
CA ARG A 234 6.39 -11.20 15.64
C ARG A 234 6.85 -12.00 16.87
N PHE A 235 8.15 -12.24 17.00
CA PHE A 235 8.65 -13.07 18.11
C PHE A 235 8.76 -12.29 19.42
N ALA A 236 9.15 -11.01 19.38
CA ALA A 236 9.20 -10.16 20.57
C ALA A 236 7.80 -9.90 21.15
N PHE A 237 6.79 -9.76 20.29
CA PHE A 237 5.39 -9.58 20.67
C PHE A 237 4.58 -10.89 20.57
N GLY A 238 5.20 -12.06 20.65
CA GLY A 238 4.51 -13.35 20.48
C GLY A 238 3.38 -13.61 21.48
N GLN A 239 3.36 -12.91 22.61
CA GLN A 239 2.25 -12.92 23.58
C GLN A 239 1.11 -11.97 23.20
N ASN A 240 1.42 -10.89 22.47
CA ASN A 240 0.44 -9.94 21.93
C ASN A 240 0.14 -10.29 20.46
N VAL A 241 -0.76 -11.27 20.29
CA VAL A 241 -1.14 -11.82 18.99
C VAL A 241 -1.69 -10.73 18.05
N ASP A 242 -2.31 -9.68 18.58
CA ASP A 242 -2.87 -8.61 17.74
C ASP A 242 -1.80 -7.75 17.09
N VAL A 243 -0.77 -7.36 17.85
CA VAL A 243 0.39 -6.63 17.29
C VAL A 243 1.12 -7.50 16.28
N ALA A 244 1.39 -8.77 16.62
CA ALA A 244 2.08 -9.69 15.73
C ALA A 244 1.29 -9.90 14.42
N ALA A 245 -0.03 -10.07 14.50
CA ALA A 245 -0.89 -10.28 13.34
C ALA A 245 -0.97 -9.02 12.46
N ALA A 246 -1.16 -7.85 13.05
CA ALA A 246 -1.26 -6.59 12.32
C ALA A 246 -0.01 -6.31 11.50
N VAL A 247 1.19 -6.50 12.09
CA VAL A 247 2.45 -6.26 11.38
C VAL A 247 2.70 -7.32 10.31
N THR A 248 2.43 -8.59 10.61
CA THR A 248 2.65 -9.70 9.67
C THR A 248 1.74 -9.59 8.45
N TRP A 249 0.46 -9.29 8.65
CA TRP A 249 -0.50 -9.09 7.56
C TRP A 249 -0.28 -7.76 6.83
N GLY A 250 0.12 -6.70 7.53
CA GLY A 250 0.55 -5.43 6.93
C GLY A 250 1.75 -5.60 6.00
N MET A 251 2.71 -6.45 6.39
CA MET A 251 3.86 -6.81 5.54
C MET A 251 3.44 -7.48 4.23
N LEU A 252 2.57 -8.50 4.31
CA LEU A 252 2.08 -9.16 3.10
C LEU A 252 1.28 -8.20 2.23
N GLY A 253 0.44 -7.37 2.85
CA GLY A 253 -0.29 -6.33 2.15
C GLY A 253 0.64 -5.37 1.41
N ASN A 254 1.71 -4.93 2.04
CA ASN A 254 2.72 -4.08 1.41
C ASN A 254 3.40 -4.78 0.23
N ILE A 255 3.85 -6.02 0.40
CA ILE A 255 4.54 -6.77 -0.65
C ILE A 255 3.62 -6.96 -1.86
N LEU A 256 2.37 -7.38 -1.64
CA LEU A 256 1.44 -7.66 -2.74
C LEU A 256 0.83 -6.38 -3.34
N GLY A 257 0.49 -5.40 -2.53
CA GLY A 257 -0.11 -4.14 -2.97
C GLY A 257 0.87 -3.24 -3.72
N ILE A 258 2.10 -3.08 -3.21
CA ILE A 258 3.15 -2.35 -3.92
C ILE A 258 3.68 -3.17 -5.11
N GLY A 259 3.74 -4.50 -4.98
CA GLY A 259 4.06 -5.39 -6.09
C GLY A 259 3.08 -5.23 -7.24
N PHE A 260 1.78 -5.19 -6.95
CA PHE A 260 0.73 -4.93 -7.93
C PHE A 260 0.96 -3.59 -8.67
N ALA A 261 1.23 -2.52 -7.93
CA ALA A 261 1.47 -1.20 -8.52
C ALA A 261 2.70 -1.18 -9.44
N ALA A 262 3.86 -1.64 -8.95
CA ALA A 262 5.09 -1.67 -9.73
C ALA A 262 4.99 -2.59 -10.95
N ILE A 263 4.37 -3.77 -10.81
CA ILE A 263 4.18 -4.71 -11.92
C ILE A 263 3.30 -4.08 -13.00
N SER A 264 2.28 -3.29 -12.64
CA SER A 264 1.42 -2.63 -13.63
C SER A 264 2.18 -1.66 -14.55
N ASP A 265 3.29 -1.08 -14.08
CA ASP A 265 4.10 -0.13 -14.84
C ASP A 265 4.94 -0.78 -15.95
N ILE A 266 5.04 -2.12 -15.97
CA ILE A 266 5.54 -2.87 -17.15
C ILE A 266 4.69 -2.57 -18.38
N TRP A 267 3.36 -2.53 -18.22
CA TRP A 267 2.44 -2.26 -19.32
C TRP A 267 2.13 -0.77 -19.48
N ILE A 268 2.05 -0.02 -18.37
CA ILE A 268 1.67 1.39 -18.40
C ILE A 268 2.83 2.27 -18.87
N ASN A 269 4.06 2.03 -18.37
CA ASN A 269 5.23 2.86 -18.68
C ASN A 269 6.27 2.13 -19.55
N GLY A 270 6.00 0.88 -19.95
CA GLY A 270 6.92 0.10 -20.80
C GLY A 270 8.18 -0.38 -20.07
N PHE A 271 8.16 -0.44 -18.74
CA PHE A 271 9.31 -0.88 -17.96
C PHE A 271 9.61 -2.37 -18.17
N SER A 272 10.90 -2.72 -18.14
CA SER A 272 11.28 -4.13 -18.05
C SER A 272 10.87 -4.71 -16.69
N PRO A 273 10.68 -6.03 -16.55
CA PRO A 273 10.41 -6.65 -15.26
C PRO A 273 11.48 -6.31 -14.21
N ALA A 274 12.74 -6.20 -14.63
CA ALA A 274 13.84 -5.78 -13.76
C ALA A 274 13.67 -4.32 -13.30
N ALA A 275 13.30 -3.41 -14.20
CA ALA A 275 13.05 -2.00 -13.85
C ALA A 275 11.90 -1.85 -12.85
N ALA A 276 10.75 -2.48 -13.10
CA ALA A 276 9.61 -2.46 -12.18
C ALA A 276 9.98 -3.00 -10.79
N ILE A 277 10.70 -4.13 -10.71
CA ILE A 277 11.03 -4.76 -9.43
C ILE A 277 12.16 -4.01 -8.69
N VAL A 278 13.26 -3.72 -9.40
CA VAL A 278 14.47 -3.16 -8.79
C VAL A 278 14.36 -1.66 -8.58
N GLY A 279 13.72 -0.96 -9.51
CA GLY A 279 13.67 0.49 -9.52
C GLY A 279 12.45 1.10 -8.84
N GLU A 280 11.35 0.36 -8.73
CA GLU A 280 10.12 0.90 -8.12
C GLU A 280 9.69 0.08 -6.91
N PHE A 281 9.51 -1.23 -7.08
CA PHE A 281 9.02 -2.10 -6.00
C PHE A 281 9.95 -2.11 -4.80
N LEU A 282 11.26 -2.41 -4.97
CA LEU A 282 12.19 -2.48 -3.84
C LEU A 282 12.34 -1.13 -3.10
N PRO A 283 12.53 0.01 -3.80
CA PRO A 283 12.60 1.32 -3.14
C PRO A 283 11.30 1.73 -2.43
N ALA A 284 10.14 1.22 -2.85
CA ALA A 284 8.86 1.53 -2.21
C ALA A 284 8.52 0.54 -1.09
N ALA A 285 8.49 -0.75 -1.40
CA ALA A 285 8.07 -1.79 -0.48
C ALA A 285 9.04 -1.96 0.70
N GLY A 286 10.35 -1.86 0.48
CA GLY A 286 11.33 -2.09 1.53
C GLY A 286 11.24 -1.07 2.68
N PRO A 287 11.32 0.24 2.41
CA PRO A 287 11.12 1.26 3.45
C PRO A 287 9.75 1.19 4.11
N ASN A 288 8.69 0.86 3.37
CA ASN A 288 7.37 0.65 3.94
C ASN A 288 7.36 -0.45 5.01
N LEU A 289 8.10 -1.55 4.81
CA LEU A 289 8.20 -2.62 5.81
C LEU A 289 8.93 -2.17 7.08
N ILE A 290 9.95 -1.33 6.96
CA ILE A 290 10.65 -0.76 8.12
C ILE A 290 9.67 0.11 8.92
N PHE A 291 8.90 0.98 8.25
CA PHE A 291 7.88 1.79 8.92
C PHE A 291 6.75 0.94 9.51
N ALA A 292 6.32 -0.11 8.81
CA ALA A 292 5.30 -1.03 9.31
C ALA A 292 5.75 -1.71 10.60
N ALA A 293 7.00 -2.19 10.67
CA ALA A 293 7.56 -2.85 11.84
C ALA A 293 7.65 -1.91 13.07
N ILE A 294 7.72 -0.59 12.87
CA ILE A 294 7.84 0.39 13.95
C ILE A 294 6.47 0.97 14.33
N LEU A 295 5.71 1.45 13.34
CA LEU A 295 4.53 2.28 13.57
C LEU A 295 3.25 1.47 13.78
N VAL A 296 3.08 0.34 13.09
CA VAL A 296 1.87 -0.49 13.25
C VAL A 296 1.75 -1.04 14.67
N PRO A 297 2.80 -1.55 15.35
CA PRO A 297 2.72 -1.93 16.76
C PRO A 297 2.23 -0.80 17.67
N VAL A 298 2.73 0.42 17.45
CA VAL A 298 2.38 1.60 18.25
C VAL A 298 0.90 1.94 18.06
N LEU A 299 0.41 1.94 16.82
CA LEU A 299 -0.99 2.22 16.50
C LEU A 299 -1.93 1.17 17.11
N VAL A 300 -1.60 -0.11 16.99
CA VAL A 300 -2.40 -1.21 17.55
C VAL A 300 -2.40 -1.15 19.09
N ALA A 301 -1.25 -0.92 19.71
CA ALA A 301 -1.16 -0.79 21.17
C ALA A 301 -1.94 0.42 21.70
N ALA A 302 -1.84 1.57 21.02
CA ALA A 302 -2.58 2.78 21.38
C ALA A 302 -4.09 2.57 21.24
N TYR A 303 -4.53 1.93 20.15
CA TYR A 303 -5.94 1.62 19.94
C TYR A 303 -6.49 0.66 21.00
N ALA A 304 -5.76 -0.40 21.33
CA ALA A 304 -6.14 -1.33 22.40
C ALA A 304 -6.24 -0.63 23.77
N ALA A 305 -5.37 0.34 24.05
CA ALA A 305 -5.45 1.14 25.27
C ALA A 305 -6.73 2.01 25.32
N VAL A 306 -7.09 2.63 24.19
CA VAL A 306 -8.33 3.44 24.07
C VAL A 306 -9.57 2.56 24.22
N GLN A 307 -9.59 1.37 23.61
CA GLN A 307 -10.72 0.43 23.74
C GLN A 307 -10.98 0.08 25.21
N ARG A 308 -9.92 -0.32 25.94
CA ARG A 308 -9.99 -0.62 27.39
C ARG A 308 -10.52 0.56 28.21
N GLN A 309 -10.07 1.78 27.93
CA GLN A 309 -10.55 2.98 28.64
C GLN A 309 -12.01 3.29 28.32
N SER A 310 -12.45 3.04 27.09
CA SER A 310 -13.84 3.27 26.66
C SER A 310 -14.82 2.17 27.09
N GLY A 311 -14.35 1.11 27.78
CA GLY A 311 -15.16 -0.04 28.18
C GLY A 311 -15.62 -0.91 26.99
N ARG A 312 -14.85 -0.88 25.89
CA ARG A 312 -15.11 -1.65 24.66
C ARG A 312 -14.05 -2.71 24.43
#